data_AF-A0A0B1TDS6-F1
#
_entry.id   AF-A0A0B1TDS6-F1
#
_cell.length_a   1.000
_cell.length_b   1.000
_cell.length_c   1.000
_cell.angle_alpha   90.00
_cell.angle_beta   90.00
_cell.angle_gamma   90.00
#
_symmetry.space_group_name_H-M   'P 1'
#
loop_
_entity.id
_entity.type
_entity.pdbx_description
1 polymer ?
#
loop_
_entity_poly.entity_id
_entity_poly.type
_entity_poly.pdbx_seq_one_letter_code
_entity_poly.pdbx_strand_id
1 'polypeptide(L)'
;MICVVVSRIHYSVDVVMGYWISSIIFSVYHGFCEVPHPLRPHNRAFRRLFLFWTMFELERYVPEGRIPNQLQWPLPWPKAISEKFDEWNKQSDKSTMGRIALWLAEHRLEFHF
;
A
#
# COMPACT_ATOMS: atom_id res chain seq x y z
N MET A 1 -14.81 16.70 4.73
CA MET A 1 -15.64 17.62 3.93
C MET A 1 -16.10 18.85 4.72
N ILE A 2 -16.52 18.72 5.98
CA ILE A 2 -16.99 19.86 6.80
C ILE A 2 -15.95 20.98 6.92
N CYS A 3 -14.68 20.64 7.18
CA CYS A 3 -13.61 21.65 7.32
C CYS A 3 -13.34 22.48 6.05
N VAL A 4 -13.62 21.93 4.86
CA VAL A 4 -13.41 22.63 3.57
C VAL A 4 -14.53 23.62 3.29
N VAL A 5 -15.77 23.31 3.70
CA VAL A 5 -16.90 24.24 3.60
C VAL A 5 -16.72 25.42 4.58
N VAL A 6 -16.22 25.13 5.78
CA VAL A 6 -16.04 26.13 6.85
C VAL A 6 -14.95 27.16 6.50
N SER A 7 -13.96 26.80 5.68
CA SER A 7 -12.91 27.73 5.27
C SER A 7 -13.43 28.89 4.40
N ARG A 8 -14.65 28.79 3.84
CA ARG A 8 -15.29 29.74 2.90
C ARG A 8 -14.44 30.14 1.68
N ILE A 9 -13.31 29.46 1.45
CA ILE A 9 -12.43 29.71 0.32
C ILE A 9 -12.96 29.02 -0.94
N HIS A 10 -13.68 27.91 -0.77
CA HIS A 10 -14.25 27.12 -1.86
C HIS A 10 -15.77 27.24 -1.89
N TYR A 11 -16.33 27.30 -3.10
CA TYR A 11 -17.79 27.30 -3.26
C TYR A 11 -18.33 25.93 -2.85
N SER A 12 -19.58 25.89 -2.37
CA SER A 12 -20.25 24.63 -2.00
C SER A 12 -20.25 23.61 -3.14
N VAL A 13 -20.33 24.10 -4.38
CA VAL A 13 -20.23 23.30 -5.62
C VAL A 13 -18.89 22.56 -5.69
N ASP A 14 -17.77 23.21 -5.34
CA ASP A 14 -16.44 22.58 -5.36
C ASP A 14 -16.38 21.41 -4.37
N VAL A 15 -17.01 21.56 -3.20
CA VAL A 15 -17.04 20.51 -2.17
C VAL A 15 -17.90 19.33 -2.59
N VAL A 16 -19.07 19.59 -3.21
CA VAL A 16 -19.93 18.54 -3.74
C VAL A 16 -19.22 17.78 -4.86
N MET A 17 -18.60 18.50 -5.80
CA MET A 17 -17.83 17.90 -6.88
C MET A 17 -16.64 17.10 -6.34
N GLY A 18 -15.91 17.63 -5.35
CA GLY A 18 -14.80 16.93 -4.72
C GLY A 18 -15.24 15.64 -4.02
N TYR A 19 -16.36 15.66 -3.30
CA TYR A 19 -16.94 14.47 -2.69
C TYR A 19 -17.37 13.44 -3.74
N TRP A 20 -18.03 13.89 -4.81
CA TRP A 20 -18.51 13.03 -5.87
C TRP A 20 -17.37 12.35 -6.63
N ILE A 21 -16.36 13.12 -7.04
CA ILE A 21 -15.16 12.61 -7.70
C ILE A 21 -14.41 11.63 -6.78
N SER A 22 -14.25 11.99 -5.50
CA SER A 22 -13.57 11.12 -4.52
C SER A 22 -14.32 9.81 -4.32
N SER A 23 -15.66 9.85 -4.25
CA SER A 23 -16.49 8.66 -4.11
C SER A 23 -16.40 7.74 -5.33
N ILE A 24 -16.35 8.31 -6.55
CA ILE A 24 -16.16 7.55 -7.79
C ILE A 24 -14.78 6.88 -7.80
N ILE A 25 -13.71 7.64 -7.53
CA ILE A 25 -12.35 7.11 -7.50
C ILE A 25 -12.24 5.99 -6.46
N PHE A 26 -12.78 6.20 -5.26
CA PHE A 26 -12.80 5.20 -4.20
C PHE A 26 -13.53 3.92 -4.61
N SER A 27 -14.73 4.03 -5.19
CA SER A 27 -15.53 2.88 -5.60
C SER A 27 -14.84 2.08 -6.72
N VAL A 28 -14.29 2.80 -7.70
CA VAL A 28 -13.59 2.21 -8.85
C VAL A 28 -12.28 1.54 -8.40
N TYR A 29 -11.56 2.13 -7.44
CA TYR A 29 -10.38 1.53 -6.83
C TYR A 29 -10.72 0.24 -6.05
N HIS A 30 -11.76 0.26 -5.22
CA HIS A 30 -12.17 -0.94 -4.49
C HIS A 30 -12.60 -2.08 -5.41
N GLY A 31 -13.37 -1.77 -6.47
CA GLY A 31 -13.72 -2.77 -7.48
C GLY A 31 -12.51 -3.33 -8.25
N PHE A 32 -11.42 -2.56 -8.36
CA PHE A 32 -10.16 -3.05 -8.92
C PHE A 32 -9.44 -4.02 -7.96
N CYS A 33 -9.41 -3.69 -6.66
CA CYS A 33 -8.78 -4.53 -5.64
C CYS A 33 -9.48 -5.88 -5.45
N GLU A 34 -10.80 -5.96 -5.62
CA GLU A 34 -11.59 -7.20 -5.55
C GLU A 34 -11.23 -8.21 -6.65
N VAL A 35 -10.72 -7.76 -7.79
CA VAL A 35 -10.31 -8.65 -8.88
C VAL A 35 -8.98 -9.32 -8.52
N PRO A 36 -8.85 -10.67 -8.64
CA PRO A 36 -7.59 -11.36 -8.41
C PRO A 36 -6.47 -10.83 -9.30
N HIS A 37 -5.28 -10.64 -8.74
CA HIS A 37 -4.11 -10.06 -9.41
C HIS A 37 -3.85 -10.59 -10.85
N PRO A 38 -3.86 -11.91 -11.14
CA PRO A 38 -3.62 -12.42 -12.51
C PRO A 38 -4.70 -12.02 -13.52
N LEU A 39 -5.92 -11.74 -13.04
CA LEU A 39 -7.07 -11.42 -13.88
C LEU A 39 -7.21 -9.91 -14.13
N ARG A 40 -6.54 -9.06 -13.34
CA ARG A 40 -6.65 -7.59 -13.45
C ARG A 40 -6.25 -7.06 -14.84
N PRO A 41 -5.12 -7.47 -15.46
CA PRO A 41 -4.71 -6.95 -16.77
C PRO A 41 -5.67 -7.36 -17.90
N HIS A 42 -6.36 -8.49 -17.73
CA HIS A 42 -7.31 -9.03 -18.69
C HIS A 42 -8.66 -8.28 -18.67
N ASN A 43 -8.95 -7.53 -17.59
CA ASN A 43 -10.20 -6.79 -17.47
C ASN A 43 -10.20 -5.53 -18.34
N ARG A 44 -11.02 -5.56 -19.40
CA ARG A 44 -11.11 -4.50 -20.41
C ARG A 44 -11.61 -3.17 -19.84
N ALA A 45 -12.43 -3.19 -18.79
CA ALA A 45 -12.99 -1.98 -18.19
C ALA A 45 -11.89 -1.10 -17.56
N PHE A 46 -10.99 -1.71 -16.75
CA PHE A 46 -9.89 -1.00 -16.10
C PHE A 46 -8.82 -0.55 -17.09
N ARG A 47 -8.51 -1.36 -18.11
CA ARG A 47 -7.49 -1.02 -19.11
C ARG A 47 -7.82 0.23 -19.94
N ARG A 48 -9.11 0.59 -20.09
CA ARG A 48 -9.54 1.77 -20.84
C ARG A 48 -9.36 3.07 -20.04
N LEU A 49 -9.27 2.97 -18.72
CA LEU A 49 -9.14 4.13 -17.83
C LEU A 49 -7.66 4.45 -17.63
N PHE A 50 -7.23 5.63 -18.06
CA PHE A 50 -5.85 6.09 -17.94
C PHE A 50 -5.30 6.02 -16.49
N LEU A 51 -6.17 6.26 -15.50
CA LEU A 51 -5.82 6.17 -14.07
C LEU A 51 -5.24 4.81 -13.66
N PHE A 52 -5.66 3.71 -14.30
CA PHE A 52 -5.16 2.37 -13.98
C PHE A 52 -3.92 1.97 -14.77
N TRP A 53 -3.57 2.72 -15.82
CA TRP A 53 -2.35 2.46 -16.57
C TRP A 53 -1.11 2.53 -15.66
N THR A 54 -1.04 3.52 -14.78
CA THR A 54 0.05 3.64 -13.80
C THR A 54 0.03 2.50 -12.78
N MET A 55 -1.14 2.08 -12.32
CA MET A 55 -1.25 0.94 -11.39
C MET A 55 -0.76 -0.36 -12.03
N PHE A 56 -1.10 -0.62 -13.29
CA PHE A 56 -0.60 -1.81 -14.00
C PHE A 56 0.91 -1.80 -14.18
N GLU A 57 1.52 -0.64 -14.44
CA GLU A 57 2.98 -0.55 -14.55
C GLU A 57 3.66 -0.78 -13.19
N LEU A 58 3.07 -0.27 -12.11
CA LEU A 58 3.56 -0.48 -10.74
C LEU A 58 3.37 -1.94 -10.27
N GLU A 59 2.28 -2.60 -10.67
CA GLU A 59 1.97 -3.99 -10.32
C GLU A 59 2.77 -5.01 -11.13
N ARG A 60 3.42 -4.61 -12.23
CA ARG A 60 4.09 -5.50 -13.18
C ARG A 60 5.11 -6.46 -12.56
N TYR A 61 5.80 -6.03 -11.51
CA TYR A 61 6.85 -6.81 -10.82
C TYR A 61 6.45 -7.24 -9.41
N VAL A 62 5.19 -7.03 -9.03
CA VAL A 62 4.70 -7.41 -7.69
C VAL A 62 4.26 -8.88 -7.75
N PRO A 63 4.81 -9.76 -6.89
CA PRO A 63 4.39 -11.15 -6.86
C PRO A 63 2.95 -11.27 -6.35
N GLU A 64 2.25 -12.31 -6.80
CA GLU A 64 0.89 -12.61 -6.33
C GLU A 64 0.90 -12.95 -4.83
N GLY A 65 -0.06 -12.38 -4.10
CA GLY A 65 -0.27 -12.66 -2.67
C GLY A 65 0.43 -11.69 -1.73
N ARG A 66 0.71 -12.16 -0.51
CA ARG A 66 1.28 -11.32 0.55
C ARG A 66 2.73 -11.00 0.23
N ILE A 67 3.01 -9.71 0.02
CA ILE A 67 4.38 -9.22 -0.15
C ILE A 67 5.19 -9.61 1.10
N PRO A 68 6.36 -10.26 0.95
CA PRO A 68 7.19 -10.60 2.09
C PRO A 68 7.63 -9.31 2.79
N ASN A 69 7.40 -9.22 4.10
CA ASN A 69 7.82 -8.08 4.92
C ASN A 69 9.31 -8.18 5.27
N GLN A 70 10.15 -8.29 4.24
CA GLN A 70 11.60 -8.33 4.35
C GLN A 70 12.13 -6.93 4.11
N LEU A 71 12.85 -6.39 5.10
CA LEU A 71 13.48 -5.09 4.99
C LEU A 71 14.84 -5.25 4.31
N GLN A 72 15.07 -4.53 3.23
CA GLN A 72 16.38 -4.48 2.59
C GLN A 72 17.01 -3.11 2.81
N TRP A 73 18.26 -3.09 3.27
CA TRP A 73 19.05 -1.87 3.31
C TRP A 73 19.55 -1.55 1.88
N PRO A 74 19.22 -0.38 1.30
CA PRO A 74 19.49 -0.12 -0.11
C PRO A 74 20.95 0.25 -0.42
N LEU A 75 21.74 0.61 0.59
CA LEU A 75 23.11 1.08 0.41
C LEU A 75 24.11 -0.03 0.78
N PRO A 76 25.27 -0.16 0.10
CA PRO A 76 26.28 -1.15 0.46
C PRO A 76 26.98 -0.84 1.80
N TRP A 77 26.84 0.38 2.31
CA TRP A 77 27.34 0.83 3.63
C TRP A 77 26.28 1.71 4.30
N PRO A 78 26.29 1.86 5.64
CA PRO A 78 27.18 1.23 6.63
C PRO A 78 26.79 -0.23 6.93
N LYS A 79 27.78 -1.11 7.09
CA LYS A 79 27.57 -2.54 7.37
C LYS A 79 26.77 -2.80 8.65
N ALA A 80 27.00 -2.01 9.70
CA ALA A 80 26.28 -2.13 10.96
C ALA A 80 24.76 -1.92 10.83
N ILE A 81 24.31 -1.14 9.84
CA ILE A 81 22.87 -0.94 9.59
C ILE A 81 22.33 -2.12 8.79
N SER A 82 23.05 -2.54 7.74
CA SER A 82 22.71 -3.73 6.96
C SER A 82 22.54 -4.97 7.84
N GLU A 83 23.47 -5.19 8.78
CA GLU A 83 23.43 -6.33 9.70
C GLU A 83 22.19 -6.30 10.61
N LYS A 84 21.78 -5.12 11.08
CA LYS A 84 20.54 -4.97 11.86
C LYS A 84 19.28 -5.30 11.04
N PHE A 85 19.26 -4.92 9.76
CA PHE A 85 18.17 -5.29 8.85
C PHE A 85 18.12 -6.80 8.64
N ASP A 86 19.28 -7.45 8.47
CA ASP A 86 19.36 -8.90 8.35
C ASP A 86 18.91 -9.60 9.64
N GLU A 87 19.27 -9.08 10.81
CA GLU A 87 18.81 -9.58 12.12
C GLU A 87 17.30 -9.44 12.30
N TRP A 88 16.74 -8.31 11.87
CA TRP A 88 15.30 -8.09 11.88
C TRP A 88 14.57 -9.12 11.00
N ASN A 89 15.05 -9.34 9.78
CA ASN A 89 14.48 -10.30 8.86
C ASN A 89 14.59 -11.74 9.36
N LYS A 90 15.65 -12.07 10.12
CA LYS A 90 15.84 -13.39 10.72
C LYS A 90 14.89 -13.67 11.89
N GLN A 91 14.28 -12.64 12.49
CA GLN A 91 13.37 -12.76 13.65
C GLN A 91 13.89 -13.74 14.71
N SER A 92 15.15 -13.57 15.09
CA SER A 92 15.83 -14.50 16.01
C SER A 92 15.85 -13.95 17.45
N ASP A 93 15.62 -14.82 18.43
CA ASP A 93 15.69 -14.47 19.87
C ASP A 93 17.12 -14.17 20.38
N LYS A 94 18.13 -14.31 19.51
CA LYS A 94 19.53 -14.07 19.86
C LYS A 94 19.93 -12.59 19.84
N SER A 95 19.24 -11.76 19.05
CA SER A 95 19.53 -10.32 18.93
C SER A 95 18.38 -9.49 19.51
N THR A 96 18.71 -8.31 20.07
CA THR A 96 17.71 -7.32 20.51
C THR A 96 16.79 -6.89 19.38
N MET A 97 17.30 -6.70 18.15
CA MET A 97 16.49 -6.38 16.97
C MET A 97 15.54 -7.51 16.59
N GLY A 98 16.01 -8.75 16.64
CA GLY A 98 15.19 -9.93 16.33
C GLY A 98 14.07 -10.16 17.35
N ARG A 99 14.32 -9.91 18.65
CA ARG A 99 13.29 -9.96 19.70
C ARG A 99 12.20 -8.93 19.49
N ILE A 100 12.56 -7.70 19.14
CA ILE A 100 11.60 -6.64 18.85
C ILE A 100 10.77 -7.02 17.62
N ALA A 101 11.41 -7.56 16.57
CA ALA A 101 10.73 -8.02 15.37
C ALA A 101 9.72 -9.15 15.66
N LEU A 102 10.10 -10.12 16.50
CA LEU A 102 9.22 -11.21 16.95
C LEU A 102 8.04 -10.68 17.77
N TRP A 103 8.30 -9.83 18.76
CA TRP A 103 7.26 -9.24 19.60
C TRP A 103 6.26 -8.44 18.76
N LEU A 104 6.75 -7.66 17.79
CA LEU A 104 5.89 -6.93 16.86
C LEU A 104 5.12 -7.87 15.93
N ALA A 105 5.72 -8.98 15.49
CA ALA A 105 5.04 -9.97 14.66
C ALA A 105 3.90 -10.66 15.43
N GLU A 106 4.09 -10.97 16.72
CA GLU A 106 3.08 -11.55 17.60
C GLU A 106 1.92 -10.59 17.88
N HIS A 107 2.20 -9.29 18.00
CA HIS A 107 1.18 -8.25 18.22
C HIS A 107 0.64 -7.63 16.93
N ARG A 108 1.09 -8.11 15.76
CA ARG A 108 0.60 -7.60 14.48
C ARG A 108 -0.81 -8.09 14.28
N LEU A 109 -1.77 -7.17 14.27
CA LEU A 109 -3.14 -7.46 13.86
C LEU A 109 -3.10 -8.15 12.49
N GLU A 110 -3.55 -9.39 12.45
CA GLU A 110 -3.78 -10.10 11.20
C GLU A 110 -4.99 -9.47 10.53
N PHE A 111 -4.77 -8.37 9.82
CA PHE A 111 -5.73 -7.86 8.87
C PHE A 111 -5.80 -8.85 7.71
N HIS A 112 -6.60 -9.90 7.90
CA HIS A 112 -7.08 -10.79 6.85
C HIS A 112 -7.97 -9.95 5.92
N PHE A 113 -7.44 -9.63 4.73
CA PHE A 113 -8.20 -9.19 3.57
C PHE A 113 -7.66 -9.93 2.35
#